data_AF-A0A395JWS3-F1
#
_entry.id   AF-A0A395JWS3-F1
#
_cell.length_a   1.000
_cell.length_b   1.000
_cell.length_c   1.000
_cell.angle_alpha   90.00
_cell.angle_beta   90.00
_cell.angle_gamma   90.00
#
_symmetry.space_group_name_H-M   'P 1'
#
loop_
_entity.id
_entity.type
_entity.pdbx_description
1 polymer ?
#
loop_
_entity_poly.entity_id
_entity_poly.type
_entity_poly.pdbx_seq_one_letter_code
_entity_poly.pdbx_strand_id
1 'polypeptide(L)'
;MIFSGNKSTIIGLILLLAFFVQLFFKLEWDLLLELQQEQMFKRWSGLVLALFIVFQWMFSLTRTVKKFRKHNLTVQNIHKWLGAISPVFFYIHSMHLGYGYLLLLTYIFLLNTVLGYINLDVIKNDGELLFKGWMITHVALSLIITILMLFHITMVFYYK
;
A
#
# COMPACT_ATOMS: atom_id res chain seq x y z
N MET A 1 16.77 10.74 11.62
CA MET A 1 16.32 10.62 10.21
C MET A 1 14.85 10.22 10.22
N ILE A 2 13.95 11.00 9.60
CA ILE A 2 12.49 10.76 9.66
C ILE A 2 12.12 9.40 9.04
N PHE A 3 12.77 9.03 7.93
CA PHE A 3 12.63 7.70 7.34
C PHE A 3 13.56 6.68 8.00
N SER A 4 13.09 5.43 8.05
CA SER A 4 13.86 4.32 8.59
C SER A 4 15.07 4.01 7.69
N GLY A 5 16.26 3.83 8.29
CA GLY A 5 17.48 3.45 7.57
C GLY A 5 17.55 1.97 7.16
N ASN A 6 16.44 1.21 7.26
CA ASN A 6 16.42 -0.20 6.90
C ASN A 6 16.30 -0.40 5.38
N LYS A 7 16.71 -1.58 4.90
CA LYS A 7 16.77 -1.91 3.47
C LYS A 7 15.40 -1.80 2.78
N SER A 8 14.32 -2.25 3.42
CA SER A 8 12.99 -2.22 2.82
C SER A 8 12.48 -0.80 2.64
N THR A 9 12.70 0.10 3.60
CA THR A 9 12.35 1.52 3.48
C THR A 9 13.09 2.18 2.33
N ILE A 10 14.40 1.95 2.18
CA ILE A 10 15.18 2.53 1.08
C ILE A 10 14.64 2.05 -0.28
N ILE A 11 14.42 0.74 -0.42
CA ILE A 11 13.86 0.17 -1.65
C ILE A 11 12.46 0.73 -1.92
N GLY A 12 11.61 0.81 -0.89
CA GLY A 12 10.26 1.34 -1.02
C GLY A 12 10.25 2.81 -1.46
N LEU A 13 11.15 3.63 -0.91
CA LEU A 13 11.33 5.02 -1.34
C LEU A 13 11.79 5.11 -2.80
N ILE A 14 12.76 4.28 -3.22
CA ILE A 14 13.21 4.24 -4.62
C ILE A 14 12.06 3.86 -5.55
N LEU A 15 11.28 2.82 -5.21
CA LEU A 15 10.14 2.36 -6.02
C LEU A 15 9.02 3.39 -6.07
N LEU A 16 8.73 4.05 -4.95
CA LEU A 16 7.73 5.12 -4.88
C LEU A 16 8.18 6.35 -5.68
N LEU A 17 9.46 6.73 -5.60
CA LEU A 17 10.02 7.80 -6.42
C LEU A 17 9.98 7.45 -7.90
N ALA A 18 10.32 6.21 -8.27
CA ALA A 18 10.21 5.73 -9.65
C ALA A 18 8.75 5.81 -10.15
N PHE A 19 7.78 5.43 -9.31
CA PHE A 19 6.36 5.58 -9.62
C PHE A 19 5.97 7.06 -9.85
N PHE A 20 6.45 7.98 -9.01
CA PHE A 20 6.17 9.40 -9.22
C PHE A 20 6.85 9.98 -10.47
N VAL A 21 8.10 9.60 -10.75
CA VAL A 21 8.80 9.97 -11.98
C VAL A 21 8.00 9.49 -13.18
N GLN A 22 7.58 8.22 -13.17
CA GLN A 22 6.72 7.65 -14.19
C GLN A 22 5.44 8.48 -14.38
N LEU A 23 4.74 8.81 -13.29
CA LEU A 23 3.49 9.55 -13.33
C LEU A 23 3.66 10.99 -13.86
N PHE A 24 4.67 11.74 -13.39
CA PHE A 24 4.87 13.16 -13.75
C PHE A 24 5.40 13.34 -15.16
N PHE A 25 6.27 12.44 -15.62
CA PHE A 25 6.82 12.47 -16.97
C PHE A 25 5.97 11.69 -17.98
N LYS A 26 4.85 11.10 -17.53
CA LYS A 26 3.96 10.25 -18.36
C LYS A 26 4.75 9.15 -19.08
N LEU A 27 5.68 8.53 -18.37
CA LEU A 27 6.42 7.40 -18.90
C LEU A 27 5.47 6.21 -18.92
N GLU A 28 5.22 5.64 -20.09
CA GLU A 28 4.32 4.52 -20.26
C GLU A 28 5.12 3.30 -20.68
N TRP A 29 4.75 2.14 -20.15
CA TRP A 29 5.28 0.87 -20.61
C TRP A 29 4.25 0.22 -21.52
N ASP A 30 4.38 0.45 -22.83
CA ASP A 30 3.37 0.09 -23.83
C ASP A 30 2.79 -1.33 -23.66
N LEU A 31 3.64 -2.35 -23.49
CA LEU A 31 3.19 -3.73 -23.27
C LEU A 31 2.31 -3.90 -22.03
N LEU A 32 2.68 -3.27 -20.92
CA LEU A 32 1.88 -3.33 -19.70
C LEU A 32 0.62 -2.46 -19.83
N LEU A 33 0.67 -1.37 -20.61
CA LEU A 33 -0.48 -0.52 -20.87
C LEU A 33 -1.53 -1.25 -21.70
N GLU A 34 -1.11 -1.98 -22.74
CA GLU A 34 -1.97 -2.85 -23.55
C GLU A 34 -2.64 -3.92 -22.69
N LEU A 35 -1.86 -4.63 -21.86
CA LEU A 35 -2.40 -5.59 -20.88
C LEU A 35 -3.38 -4.91 -19.93
N GLN A 36 -3.06 -3.71 -19.44
CA GLN A 36 -3.94 -2.92 -18.59
C GLN A 36 -5.21 -2.47 -19.28
N GLN A 37 -5.39 -2.60 -20.60
CA GLN A 37 -6.68 -2.39 -21.26
C GLN A 37 -7.58 -3.64 -21.25
N GLU A 38 -6.98 -4.83 -21.17
CA GLU A 38 -7.70 -6.09 -21.19
C GLU A 38 -8.53 -6.32 -19.91
N GLN A 39 -9.79 -6.71 -20.07
CA GLN A 39 -10.69 -6.91 -18.92
C GLN A 39 -10.20 -8.00 -17.95
N MET A 40 -9.62 -9.09 -18.48
CA MET A 40 -9.13 -10.19 -17.66
C MET A 40 -7.88 -9.80 -16.89
N PHE A 41 -6.94 -9.12 -17.52
CA PHE A 41 -5.75 -8.61 -16.83
C PHE A 41 -6.13 -7.61 -15.72
N LYS A 42 -7.05 -6.66 -15.99
CA LYS A 42 -7.57 -5.73 -14.96
C LYS A 42 -8.12 -6.47 -13.74
N ARG A 43 -8.90 -7.54 -13.95
CA ARG A 43 -9.49 -8.36 -12.87
C ARG A 43 -8.43 -9.13 -12.08
N TRP A 44 -7.50 -9.79 -12.76
CA TRP A 44 -6.46 -10.59 -12.10
C TRP A 44 -5.43 -9.73 -11.37
N SER A 45 -4.92 -8.67 -12.01
CA SER A 45 -4.02 -7.71 -11.35
C SER A 45 -4.71 -7.03 -10.16
N GLY A 46 -5.99 -6.69 -10.28
CA GLY A 46 -6.79 -6.13 -9.19
C GLY A 46 -7.00 -7.12 -8.04
N LEU A 47 -7.24 -8.40 -8.34
CA LEU A 47 -7.33 -9.47 -7.33
C LEU A 47 -6.01 -9.64 -6.57
N VAL A 48 -4.88 -9.64 -7.30
CA VAL A 48 -3.54 -9.72 -6.67
C VAL A 48 -3.32 -8.53 -5.73
N LEU A 49 -3.65 -7.31 -6.17
CA LEU A 49 -3.54 -6.10 -5.34
C LEU A 49 -4.49 -6.16 -4.13
N ALA A 50 -5.71 -6.68 -4.30
CA ALA A 50 -6.67 -6.83 -3.21
C ALA A 50 -6.20 -7.85 -2.16
N LEU A 51 -5.71 -9.02 -2.60
CA LEU A 51 -5.13 -10.03 -1.71
C LEU A 51 -3.90 -9.48 -0.99
N PHE A 52 -3.08 -8.69 -1.67
CA PHE A 52 -1.95 -8.00 -1.07
C PHE A 52 -2.41 -7.06 0.06
N ILE A 53 -3.43 -6.22 -0.17
CA ILE A 53 -3.99 -5.30 0.85
C ILE A 53 -4.54 -6.08 2.04
N VAL A 54 -5.32 -7.15 1.78
CA VAL A 54 -5.85 -8.02 2.84
C VAL A 54 -4.72 -8.66 3.64
N PHE A 55 -3.66 -9.13 2.98
CA PHE A 55 -2.52 -9.75 3.65
C PHE A 55 -1.77 -8.78 4.58
N GLN A 56 -1.77 -7.47 4.31
CA GLN A 56 -1.16 -6.48 5.23
C GLN A 56 -1.78 -6.53 6.63
N TRP A 57 -3.07 -6.89 6.75
CA TRP A 57 -3.75 -7.00 8.04
C TRP A 57 -3.26 -8.17 8.91
N MET A 58 -2.51 -9.13 8.35
CA MET A 58 -1.90 -10.21 9.11
C MET A 58 -1.01 -9.69 10.23
N PHE A 59 -0.31 -8.56 10.02
CA PHE A 59 0.51 -7.96 11.08
C PHE A 59 -0.35 -7.50 12.27
N SER A 60 -1.49 -6.85 12.01
CA SER A 60 -2.44 -6.46 13.07
C SER A 60 -2.94 -7.67 13.87
N LEU A 61 -3.25 -8.78 13.18
CA LEU A 61 -3.67 -10.03 13.81
C LEU A 61 -2.58 -10.59 14.74
N THR A 62 -1.32 -10.62 14.31
CA THR A 62 -0.22 -11.09 15.17
C THR A 62 0.03 -10.22 16.40
N ARG A 63 -0.35 -8.94 16.36
CA ARG A 63 -0.23 -8.01 17.50
C ARG A 63 -1.36 -8.16 18.51
N THR A 64 -2.57 -8.43 18.04
CA THR A 64 -3.80 -8.47 18.86
C THR A 64 -4.11 -9.87 19.39
N VAL A 65 -3.84 -10.92 18.61
CA VAL A 65 -4.14 -12.31 18.99
C VAL A 65 -2.96 -12.96 19.72
N LYS A 66 -3.14 -13.27 21.01
CA LYS A 66 -2.09 -13.84 21.89
C LYS A 66 -1.39 -15.07 21.28
N LYS A 67 -2.14 -15.99 20.65
CA LYS A 67 -1.62 -17.22 20.03
C LYS A 67 -0.59 -16.95 18.92
N PHE A 68 -0.73 -15.84 18.20
CA PHE A 68 0.10 -15.52 17.05
C PHE A 68 1.26 -14.58 17.36
N ARG A 69 1.34 -14.06 18.60
CA ARG A 69 2.39 -13.13 19.02
C ARG A 69 3.82 -13.67 18.81
N LYS A 70 4.01 -15.00 18.86
CA LYS A 70 5.31 -15.65 18.58
C LYS A 70 5.85 -15.38 17.17
N HIS A 71 4.97 -15.05 16.21
CA HIS A 71 5.33 -14.74 14.82
C HIS A 71 5.42 -13.24 14.54
N ASN A 72 5.20 -12.38 15.54
CA ASN A 72 5.06 -10.94 15.36
C ASN A 72 6.26 -10.30 14.64
N LEU A 73 7.50 -10.67 15.01
CA LEU A 73 8.70 -10.11 14.38
C LEU A 73 8.84 -10.54 12.90
N THR A 74 8.58 -11.82 12.61
CA THR A 74 8.62 -12.34 11.24
C THR A 74 7.57 -11.67 10.36
N VAL A 75 6.31 -11.62 10.84
CA VAL A 75 5.21 -11.00 10.09
C VAL A 75 5.40 -9.49 9.98
N GLN A 76 5.98 -8.82 10.97
CA GLN A 76 6.36 -7.41 10.87
C GLN A 76 7.38 -7.18 9.75
N ASN A 77 8.41 -8.02 9.65
CA ASN A 77 9.40 -7.90 8.60
C ASN A 77 8.77 -8.13 7.21
N ILE A 78 7.92 -9.14 7.08
CA ILE A 78 7.16 -9.41 5.85
C ILE A 78 6.27 -8.21 5.50
N HIS A 79 5.51 -7.68 6.46
CA HIS A 79 4.66 -6.49 6.29
C HIS A 79 5.48 -5.29 5.78
N LYS A 80 6.64 -5.02 6.38
CA LYS A 80 7.55 -3.94 5.93
C LYS A 80 8.04 -4.14 4.50
N TRP A 81 8.47 -5.36 4.16
CA TRP A 81 8.96 -5.68 2.81
C TRP A 81 7.86 -5.63 1.75
N LEU A 82 6.69 -6.19 2.05
CA LEU A 82 5.54 -6.13 1.17
C LEU A 82 5.06 -4.69 0.99
N GLY A 83 4.96 -3.92 2.07
CA GLY A 83 4.65 -2.49 2.00
C GLY A 83 5.65 -1.70 1.15
N ALA A 84 6.95 -2.03 1.22
CA ALA A 84 7.98 -1.41 0.39
C ALA A 84 7.77 -1.65 -1.11
N ILE A 85 7.38 -2.86 -1.52
CA ILE A 85 7.14 -3.18 -2.94
C ILE A 85 5.72 -2.85 -3.42
N SER A 86 4.86 -2.30 -2.56
CA SER A 86 3.49 -1.96 -2.88
C SER A 86 3.31 -0.99 -4.07
N PRO A 87 4.21 -0.01 -4.34
CA PRO A 87 4.11 0.83 -5.53
C PRO A 87 4.19 0.02 -6.84
N VAL A 88 4.93 -1.09 -6.84
CA VAL A 88 5.05 -1.97 -8.01
C VAL A 88 3.74 -2.70 -8.28
N PHE A 89 3.11 -3.27 -7.24
CA PHE A 89 1.80 -3.91 -7.39
C PHE A 89 0.74 -2.93 -7.87
N PHE A 90 0.77 -1.70 -7.35
CA PHE A 90 -0.11 -0.63 -7.81
C PHE A 90 0.15 -0.29 -9.29
N TYR A 91 1.41 -0.09 -9.67
CA TYR A 91 1.82 0.21 -11.04
C TYR A 91 1.43 -0.87 -12.04
N ILE A 92 1.58 -2.16 -11.68
CA ILE A 92 1.15 -3.30 -12.49
C ILE A 92 -0.37 -3.26 -12.72
N HIS A 93 -1.14 -2.85 -11.73
CA HIS A 93 -2.60 -2.75 -11.86
C HIS A 93 -3.04 -1.50 -12.64
N SER A 94 -2.38 -0.36 -12.45
CA SER A 94 -2.70 0.90 -13.12
C SER A 94 -1.50 1.84 -13.22
N MET A 95 -1.17 2.27 -14.45
CA MET A 95 -0.19 3.35 -14.70
C MET A 95 -0.77 4.75 -14.56
N HIS A 96 -2.10 4.88 -14.61
CA HIS A 96 -2.78 6.16 -14.57
C HIS A 96 -3.55 6.33 -13.27
N LEU A 97 -3.73 7.60 -12.89
CA LEU A 97 -4.68 7.95 -11.85
C LEU A 97 -6.09 7.79 -12.42
N GLY A 98 -6.96 7.10 -11.69
CA GLY A 98 -8.40 7.13 -11.97
C GLY A 98 -9.02 8.47 -11.59
N TYR A 99 -10.34 8.57 -11.74
CA TYR A 99 -11.12 9.76 -11.37
C TYR A 99 -12.05 9.49 -10.18
N GLY A 100 -12.51 10.55 -9.52
CA GLY A 100 -13.45 10.46 -8.40
C GLY A 100 -12.92 9.60 -7.25
N TYR A 101 -13.67 8.57 -6.85
CA TYR A 101 -13.28 7.70 -5.73
C TYR A 101 -12.00 6.90 -6.02
N LEU A 102 -11.67 6.63 -7.29
CA LEU A 102 -10.42 5.95 -7.65
C LEU A 102 -9.22 6.83 -7.38
N LEU A 103 -9.33 8.13 -7.68
CA LEU A 103 -8.29 9.10 -7.36
C LEU A 103 -8.05 9.16 -5.85
N LEU A 104 -9.14 9.20 -5.07
CA LEU A 104 -9.09 9.16 -3.61
C LEU A 104 -8.42 7.88 -3.11
N LEU A 105 -8.80 6.71 -3.64
CA LEU A 105 -8.20 5.42 -3.30
C LEU A 105 -6.69 5.45 -3.56
N THR A 106 -6.24 5.95 -4.72
CA THR A 106 -4.82 6.08 -5.05
C THR A 106 -4.09 6.98 -4.07
N TYR A 107 -4.62 8.18 -3.79
CA TYR A 107 -3.97 9.10 -2.86
C TYR A 107 -3.86 8.55 -1.45
N ILE A 108 -4.92 7.94 -0.93
CA ILE A 108 -4.89 7.33 0.40
C ILE A 108 -3.93 6.14 0.41
N PHE A 109 -3.90 5.31 -0.63
CA PHE A 109 -2.96 4.19 -0.75
C PHE A 109 -1.50 4.65 -0.74
N LEU A 110 -1.15 5.65 -1.56
CA LEU A 110 0.22 6.18 -1.63
C LEU A 110 0.61 6.90 -0.32
N LEU A 111 -0.30 7.68 0.27
CA LEU A 111 -0.07 8.32 1.57
C LEU A 111 0.17 7.28 2.66
N ASN A 112 -0.65 6.22 2.70
CA ASN A 112 -0.51 5.15 3.67
C ASN A 112 0.81 4.37 3.49
N THR A 113 1.27 4.25 2.24
CA THR A 113 2.59 3.69 1.89
C THR A 113 3.72 4.55 2.44
N VAL A 114 3.66 5.88 2.24
CA VAL A 114 4.63 6.83 2.82
C VAL A 114 4.65 6.76 4.35
N LEU A 115 3.49 6.70 5.00
CA LEU A 115 3.41 6.56 6.46
C LEU A 115 4.10 5.28 6.93
N GLY A 116 3.97 4.18 6.18
CA GLY A 116 4.65 2.91 6.47
C GLY A 116 6.17 2.97 6.40
N TYR A 117 6.75 3.98 5.76
CA TYR A 117 8.21 4.18 5.64
C TYR A 117 8.82 4.99 6.79
N ILE A 118 7.99 5.64 7.60
CA ILE A 118 8.46 6.49 8.69
C ILE A 118 9.14 5.63 9.77
N ASN A 119 10.24 6.14 10.32
CA ASN A 119 10.99 5.48 11.37
C ASN A 119 10.23 5.51 12.70
N LEU A 120 9.71 4.36 13.12
CA LEU A 120 8.99 4.22 14.39
C LEU A 120 9.87 4.46 15.61
N ASP A 121 11.18 4.22 15.53
CA ASP A 121 12.10 4.45 16.65
C ASP A 121 12.28 5.96 16.90
N VAL A 122 12.26 6.76 15.84
CA VAL A 122 12.29 8.23 15.94
C VAL A 122 10.98 8.73 16.53
N ILE A 123 9.83 8.32 15.96
CA ILE A 123 8.52 8.75 16.46
C ILE A 123 8.32 8.36 17.93
N LYS A 124 8.73 7.15 18.32
CA LYS A 124 8.56 6.67 19.70
C LYS A 124 9.43 7.45 20.69
N ASN A 125 10.63 7.88 20.27
CA ASN A 125 11.50 8.72 21.09
C ASN A 125 10.99 10.18 21.18
N ASP A 126 10.34 10.68 20.13
CA ASP A 126 9.83 12.06 20.08
C ASP A 126 8.52 12.27 20.87
N GLY A 127 7.82 11.20 21.25
CA GLY A 127 6.72 11.25 22.21
C GLY A 127 5.58 10.26 21.97
N GLU A 128 4.93 9.83 23.06
CA GLU A 128 3.84 8.85 23.02
C GLU A 128 2.64 9.32 22.17
N LEU A 129 2.33 10.62 22.18
CA LEU A 129 1.25 11.20 21.38
C LEU A 129 1.52 11.08 19.89
N LEU A 130 2.75 11.36 19.44
CA LEU A 130 3.14 11.25 18.03
C LEU A 130 3.05 9.79 17.55
N PHE A 131 3.51 8.85 18.38
CA PHE A 131 3.40 7.42 18.08
C PHE A 131 1.95 6.95 17.97
N LYS A 132 1.09 7.35 18.92
CA LYS A 132 -0.35 7.03 18.87
C LYS A 132 -1.03 7.67 17.66
N GLY A 133 -0.73 8.93 17.38
CA GLY A 133 -1.24 9.65 16.21
C GLY A 133 -0.88 8.94 14.91
N TRP A 134 0.40 8.64 14.69
CA TRP A 134 0.87 7.88 13.52
C TRP A 134 0.15 6.53 13.39
N MET A 135 0.03 5.77 14.49
CA MET A 135 -0.62 4.46 14.50
C MET A 135 -2.09 4.57 14.10
N ILE A 136 -2.83 5.53 14.69
CA ILE A 136 -4.25 5.76 14.41
C ILE A 136 -4.41 6.15 12.95
N THR A 137 -3.62 7.11 12.46
CA THR A 137 -3.71 7.58 11.07
C THR A 137 -3.42 6.45 10.08
N HIS A 138 -2.31 5.71 10.26
CA HIS A 138 -1.94 4.63 9.34
C HIS A 138 -3.00 3.50 9.31
N VAL A 139 -3.52 3.11 10.48
CA VAL A 139 -4.57 2.08 10.54
C VAL A 139 -5.90 2.58 9.99
N ALA A 140 -6.29 3.83 10.26
CA ALA A 140 -7.52 4.42 9.73
C ALA A 140 -7.49 4.53 8.20
N LEU A 141 -6.38 4.99 7.62
CA LEU A 141 -6.20 5.02 6.16
C LEU A 141 -6.24 3.61 5.58
N SER A 142 -5.64 2.62 6.25
CA SER A 142 -5.72 1.21 5.84
C SER A 142 -7.16 0.68 5.81
N LEU A 143 -7.99 1.07 6.79
CA LEU A 143 -9.42 0.73 6.80
C LEU A 143 -10.17 1.38 5.64
N ILE A 144 -9.92 2.67 5.40
CA ILE A 144 -10.54 3.41 4.29
C ILE A 144 -10.15 2.79 2.95
N ILE A 145 -8.87 2.45 2.75
CA ILE A 145 -8.39 1.71 1.56
C ILE A 145 -9.16 0.40 1.41
N THR A 146 -9.32 -0.36 2.48
CA THR A 146 -10.03 -1.65 2.42
C THR A 146 -11.50 -1.46 2.02
N ILE A 147 -12.19 -0.46 2.55
CA ILE A 147 -13.58 -0.15 2.20
C ILE A 147 -13.68 0.30 0.74
N LEU A 148 -12.83 1.24 0.31
CA LEU A 148 -12.81 1.73 -1.06
C LEU A 148 -12.42 0.65 -2.07
N MET A 149 -11.53 -0.28 -1.68
CA MET A 149 -11.18 -1.46 -2.48
C MET A 149 -12.39 -2.38 -2.66
N LEU A 150 -13.13 -2.70 -1.59
CA LEU A 150 -14.34 -3.51 -1.70
C LEU A 150 -15.40 -2.82 -2.56
N PHE A 151 -15.61 -1.53 -2.34
CA PHE A 151 -16.49 -0.72 -3.18
C PHE A 151 -16.05 -0.75 -4.65
N HIS A 152 -14.77 -0.55 -4.92
CA HIS A 152 -14.21 -0.63 -6.27
C HIS A 152 -14.49 -1.99 -6.93
N ILE A 153 -14.22 -3.10 -6.22
CA ILE A 153 -14.48 -4.46 -6.69
C ILE A 153 -15.98 -4.61 -7.02
N THR A 154 -16.88 -4.20 -6.14
CA THR A 154 -18.33 -4.24 -6.39
C THR A 154 -18.70 -3.46 -7.65
N MET A 155 -18.21 -2.23 -7.81
CA MET A 155 -18.49 -1.42 -9.00
C MET A 155 -17.97 -2.08 -10.28
N VAL A 156 -16.77 -2.67 -10.22
CA VAL A 156 -16.14 -3.39 -11.32
C VAL A 156 -16.89 -4.66 -11.71
N PHE A 157 -17.61 -5.32 -10.82
CA PHE A 157 -18.40 -6.51 -11.16
C PHE A 157 -19.88 -6.22 -11.41
N TYR A 158 -20.43 -5.17 -10.82
CA TYR A 158 -21.85 -4.80 -10.95
C TYR A 158 -22.14 -4.03 -12.24
N TYR A 159 -21.27 -3.09 -12.62
CA TYR A 159 -21.41 -2.29 -13.85
C TYR A 159 -20.65 -2.92 -15.04
N LYS A 160 -20.38 -4.23 -14.97
CA LYS A 160 -19.76 -5.01 -16.04
C LYS A 160 -20.74 -5.97 -16.68
#